data_AF-A0A4T0WD37-F1
#
_entry.id   AF-A0A4T0WD37-F1
#
_cell.length_a   1.000
_cell.length_b   1.000
_cell.length_c   1.000
_cell.angle_alpha   90.00
_cell.angle_beta   90.00
_cell.angle_gamma   90.00
#
_symmetry.space_group_name_H-M   'P 1'
#
loop_
_entity.id
_entity.type
_entity.pdbx_description
1 polymer ?
#
loop_
_entity_poly.entity_id
_entity_poly.type
_entity_poly.pdbx_seq_one_letter_code
_entity_poly.pdbx_strand_id
1 'polypeptide(L)'
;MPALALVLLAAVPAALGQTFQRLGACPDLGCVFPPDQAHFLPGQAFDVRVEIHAPVNGTEAFNGGVPDPDFSISVASNSHPDGRPLTEFFGLAEEPPLETWDFAWYEDLFARDAGNASVVNVASKAYRHLALYEPGNYTVELRYYNGTRTTLAEWFVRPLAEEKKAKNVILFIGDGMTTNMITAARLLGHKSINGKYQSRMQMDQFPILGHQMTHSVDTFITDSANSASALYSGHKGTSDSMGVYSDSSADDFDDPKVETIVEMVVRIWGSAWGAVTTAALDDATPAALTGHTRSRSNAGSLIDQALNGMTNYSWSGHPGPDVYFGGGASTFLPGPASYEGKDYYDEFRKQGYSVSWNATSLRDAPVDAPALGVFSTSHLPVWLDRNILTDNIAALETHPSGDGSAPLDLPGLKDMTLKAVVGRPLLSLSSLPFSPRSPAFPVKL
;
A
#
# COMPACT_ATOMS: atom_id res chain seq x y z
N MET A 1 -48.23 -23.67 44.12
CA MET A 1 -47.70 -23.07 42.89
C MET A 1 -46.51 -22.19 43.26
N PRO A 2 -45.26 -22.67 43.18
CA PRO A 2 -44.09 -21.80 43.28
C PRO A 2 -43.64 -21.42 41.86
N ALA A 3 -43.48 -20.12 41.62
CA ALA A 3 -42.94 -19.60 40.36
C ALA A 3 -41.40 -19.67 40.41
N LEU A 4 -40.86 -20.28 39.36
CA LEU A 4 -39.43 -20.47 39.07
C LEU A 4 -38.70 -19.12 38.98
N ALA A 5 -37.60 -18.97 39.72
CA ALA A 5 -36.63 -17.91 39.49
C ALA A 5 -35.73 -18.32 38.32
N LEU A 6 -35.81 -17.57 37.22
CA LEU A 6 -34.94 -17.74 36.05
C LEU A 6 -33.66 -16.91 36.28
N VAL A 7 -32.54 -17.57 36.52
CA VAL A 7 -31.22 -16.93 36.53
C VAL A 7 -30.77 -16.77 35.09
N LEU A 8 -30.84 -15.55 34.54
CA LEU A 8 -30.13 -15.20 33.31
C LEU A 8 -28.63 -15.12 33.63
N LEU A 9 -27.85 -16.10 33.18
CA LEU A 9 -26.42 -15.90 32.96
C LEU A 9 -26.27 -14.94 31.78
N ALA A 10 -25.98 -13.67 32.06
CA ALA A 10 -25.46 -12.76 31.06
C ALA A 10 -24.04 -13.23 30.70
N ALA A 11 -23.90 -13.89 29.56
CA ALA A 11 -22.60 -14.03 28.90
C ALA A 11 -22.17 -12.63 28.46
N VAL A 12 -21.38 -11.95 29.30
CA VAL A 12 -20.66 -10.75 28.89
C VAL A 12 -19.62 -11.25 27.88
N PRO A 13 -19.66 -10.86 26.60
CA PRO A 13 -18.52 -11.05 25.74
C PRO A 13 -17.39 -10.25 26.38
N ALA A 14 -16.34 -10.94 26.84
CA ALA A 14 -15.14 -10.26 27.24
C ALA A 14 -14.68 -9.44 26.03
N ALA A 15 -14.84 -8.12 26.10
CA ALA A 15 -14.13 -7.21 25.23
C ALA A 15 -12.65 -7.32 25.60
N LEU A 16 -11.99 -8.38 25.11
CA LEU A 16 -10.54 -8.46 25.10
C LEU A 16 -10.11 -7.30 24.22
N GLY A 17 -9.42 -6.32 24.81
CA GLY A 17 -8.89 -5.20 24.07
C GLY A 17 -8.01 -5.72 22.93
N GLN A 18 -8.17 -5.14 21.73
CA GLN A 18 -7.36 -5.44 20.52
C GLN A 18 -5.87 -5.07 20.66
N THR A 19 -5.44 -4.68 21.86
CA THR A 19 -4.06 -4.33 22.16
C THR A 19 -3.32 -5.62 22.42
N PHE A 20 -2.29 -5.92 21.61
CA PHE A 20 -1.45 -7.12 21.64
C PHE A 20 -2.04 -8.35 20.93
N GLN A 21 -2.10 -8.27 19.60
CA GLN A 21 -2.21 -9.44 18.73
C GLN A 21 -0.79 -9.86 18.30
N ARG A 22 -0.55 -11.15 18.06
CA ARG A 22 0.71 -11.64 17.44
C ARG A 22 0.97 -10.96 16.11
N LEU A 23 -0.07 -10.91 15.28
CA LEU A 23 -0.14 -10.25 13.98
C LEU A 23 -1.54 -9.69 13.81
N GLY A 24 -1.67 -8.47 13.27
CA GLY A 24 -2.96 -7.77 13.16
C GLY A 24 -4.05 -8.52 12.38
N ALA A 25 -3.65 -9.33 11.40
CA ALA A 25 -4.54 -10.11 10.55
C ALA A 25 -4.57 -11.61 10.91
N CYS A 26 -4.11 -11.99 12.10
CA CYS A 26 -4.14 -13.37 12.59
C CYS A 26 -4.97 -13.50 13.88
N PRO A 27 -6.23 -13.98 13.79
CA PRO A 27 -7.16 -13.97 14.93
C PRO A 27 -6.94 -15.10 15.95
N ASP A 28 -6.26 -16.19 15.57
CA ASP A 28 -5.97 -17.35 16.43
C ASP A 28 -4.59 -17.94 16.02
N LEU A 29 -4.41 -19.26 16.04
CA LEU A 29 -3.17 -19.94 15.65
C LEU A 29 -3.00 -20.07 14.13
N GLY A 30 -4.08 -20.12 13.35
CA GLY A 30 -4.03 -20.19 11.89
C GLY A 30 -4.31 -18.82 11.27
N CYS A 31 -3.36 -18.27 10.53
CA CYS A 31 -3.47 -17.00 9.83
C CYS A 31 -3.75 -17.23 8.34
N VAL A 32 -4.64 -16.42 7.76
CA VAL A 32 -4.91 -16.38 6.32
C VAL A 32 -4.73 -14.94 5.86
N PHE A 33 -3.88 -14.73 4.86
CA PHE A 33 -3.67 -13.47 4.18
C PHE A 33 -4.04 -13.65 2.70
N PRO A 34 -4.86 -12.78 2.09
CA PRO A 34 -5.59 -11.66 2.69
C PRO A 34 -6.57 -12.09 3.80
N PRO A 35 -6.77 -11.27 4.85
CA PRO A 35 -7.60 -11.62 5.99
C PRO A 35 -9.09 -11.71 5.62
N ASP A 36 -9.89 -12.15 6.59
CA ASP A 36 -11.35 -12.09 6.53
C ASP A 36 -11.84 -10.68 6.13
N GLN A 37 -12.94 -10.63 5.39
CA GLN A 37 -13.55 -9.41 4.84
C GLN A 37 -12.68 -8.64 3.83
N ALA A 38 -11.70 -9.29 3.21
CA ALA A 38 -10.98 -8.70 2.08
C ALA A 38 -11.89 -8.54 0.85
N HIS A 39 -11.81 -7.40 0.19
CA HIS A 39 -12.57 -7.10 -1.02
C HIS A 39 -11.62 -6.95 -2.20
N PHE A 40 -11.99 -7.51 -3.35
CA PHE A 40 -11.17 -7.49 -4.56
C PHE A 40 -11.90 -6.87 -5.73
N LEU A 41 -11.12 -6.31 -6.66
CA LEU A 41 -11.58 -6.09 -8.02
C LEU A 41 -11.34 -7.36 -8.86
N PRO A 42 -12.23 -7.69 -9.81
CA PRO A 42 -12.01 -8.80 -10.73
C PRO A 42 -10.70 -8.66 -11.49
N GLY A 43 -9.84 -9.68 -11.38
CA GLY A 43 -8.52 -9.73 -12.02
C GLY A 43 -7.44 -8.90 -11.32
N GLN A 44 -7.70 -8.35 -10.13
CA GLN A 44 -6.67 -7.75 -9.27
C GLN A 44 -5.69 -8.83 -8.82
N ALA A 45 -4.39 -8.58 -8.98
CA ALA A 45 -3.37 -9.52 -8.53
C ALA A 45 -3.15 -9.43 -7.02
N PHE A 46 -2.94 -10.56 -6.37
CA PHE A 46 -2.61 -10.67 -4.95
C PHE A 46 -1.86 -11.96 -4.66
N ASP A 47 -1.14 -12.00 -3.54
CA ASP A 47 -0.61 -13.23 -2.98
C ASP A 47 -1.55 -13.75 -1.90
N VAL A 48 -1.57 -15.09 -1.73
CA VAL A 48 -2.14 -15.73 -0.54
C VAL A 48 -1.01 -16.27 0.31
N ARG A 49 -1.00 -15.96 1.61
CA ARG A 49 -0.11 -16.62 2.58
C ARG A 49 -0.92 -17.21 3.71
N VAL A 50 -0.51 -18.36 4.18
CA VAL A 50 -1.03 -18.96 5.41
C VAL A 50 0.09 -19.24 6.38
N GLU A 51 -0.18 -19.06 7.66
CA GLU A 51 0.76 -19.35 8.74
C GLU A 51 0.06 -20.17 9.83
N ILE A 52 0.70 -21.22 10.30
CA ILE A 52 0.30 -21.96 11.48
C ILE A 52 1.28 -21.64 12.59
N HIS A 53 0.79 -20.95 13.61
CA HIS A 53 1.53 -20.56 14.79
C HIS A 53 1.43 -21.64 15.87
N ALA A 54 2.56 -21.88 16.54
CA ALA A 54 2.66 -22.68 17.75
C ALA A 54 3.51 -21.92 18.78
N PRO A 55 2.88 -21.09 19.63
CA PRO A 55 3.59 -20.44 20.73
C PRO A 55 4.23 -21.47 21.67
N VAL A 56 5.49 -21.26 22.01
CA VAL A 56 6.31 -22.15 22.84
C VAL A 56 6.01 -21.94 24.32
N ASN A 57 5.79 -20.69 24.71
CA ASN A 57 5.59 -20.22 26.08
C ASN A 57 4.48 -19.16 26.14
N GLY A 58 4.24 -18.65 27.34
CA GLY A 58 3.22 -17.65 27.61
C GLY A 58 1.82 -18.26 27.75
N THR A 59 0.80 -17.41 27.83
CA THR A 59 -0.60 -17.84 28.05
C THR A 59 -1.18 -18.56 26.84
N GLU A 60 -0.54 -18.37 25.69
CA GLU A 60 -0.97 -18.82 24.38
C GLU A 60 -0.22 -20.10 23.93
N ALA A 61 0.62 -20.67 24.80
CA ALA A 61 1.43 -21.85 24.53
C ALA A 61 0.60 -23.03 23.98
N PHE A 62 1.00 -23.59 22.85
CA PHE A 62 0.22 -24.62 22.15
C PHE A 62 1.09 -25.69 21.52
N ASN A 63 0.60 -26.94 21.53
CA ASN A 63 1.23 -28.11 20.89
C ASN A 63 2.74 -28.28 21.18
N GLY A 64 3.19 -27.90 22.37
CA GLY A 64 4.62 -27.94 22.72
C GLY A 64 5.51 -27.05 21.84
N GLY A 65 4.95 -26.02 21.21
CA GLY A 65 5.66 -25.15 20.27
C GLY A 65 5.89 -25.77 18.89
N VAL A 66 5.25 -26.88 18.55
CA VAL A 66 5.43 -27.51 17.22
C VAL A 66 4.27 -27.11 16.31
N PRO A 67 4.50 -26.31 15.25
CA PRO A 67 3.46 -25.98 14.28
C PRO A 67 3.11 -27.20 13.43
N ASP A 68 1.86 -27.30 12.99
CA ASP A 68 1.42 -28.35 12.07
C ASP A 68 2.04 -28.11 10.68
N PRO A 69 2.84 -29.04 10.11
CA PRO A 69 3.34 -28.93 8.74
C PRO A 69 2.33 -29.43 7.69
N ASP A 70 1.32 -30.20 8.10
CA ASP A 70 0.39 -30.92 7.21
C ASP A 70 -0.98 -30.22 7.10
N PHE A 71 -1.00 -28.89 7.30
CA PHE A 71 -2.21 -28.09 7.12
C PHE A 71 -2.69 -28.10 5.66
N SER A 72 -3.99 -27.82 5.48
CA SER A 72 -4.62 -27.76 4.17
C SER A 72 -5.43 -26.48 4.01
N ILE A 73 -5.43 -25.93 2.80
CA ILE A 73 -6.21 -24.75 2.43
C ILE A 73 -7.11 -25.06 1.24
N SER A 74 -8.36 -24.61 1.33
CA SER A 74 -9.35 -24.74 0.26
C SER A 74 -10.12 -23.45 0.06
N VAL A 75 -10.69 -23.29 -1.15
CA VAL A 75 -11.51 -22.14 -1.52
C VAL A 75 -12.82 -22.63 -2.10
N ALA A 76 -13.92 -22.15 -1.52
CA ALA A 76 -15.26 -22.28 -2.07
C ALA A 76 -15.66 -20.97 -2.78
N SER A 77 -16.51 -21.10 -3.78
CA SER A 77 -17.07 -19.98 -4.54
C SER A 77 -18.48 -20.31 -5.00
N ASN A 78 -19.19 -19.35 -5.60
CA ASN A 78 -20.53 -19.59 -6.16
C ASN A 78 -20.55 -20.72 -7.20
N SER A 79 -19.49 -20.84 -8.02
CA SER A 79 -19.35 -21.89 -9.04
C SER A 79 -18.88 -23.23 -8.45
N HIS A 80 -18.27 -23.20 -7.26
CA HIS A 80 -17.70 -24.37 -6.57
C HIS A 80 -18.06 -24.33 -5.07
N PRO A 81 -19.32 -24.61 -4.71
CA PRO A 81 -19.80 -24.43 -3.34
C PRO A 81 -19.21 -25.43 -2.34
N ASP A 82 -18.79 -26.61 -2.80
CA ASP A 82 -18.20 -27.65 -1.94
C ASP A 82 -16.73 -27.37 -1.59
N GLY A 83 -16.14 -26.31 -2.15
CA GLY A 83 -14.72 -25.99 -1.99
C GLY A 83 -13.79 -26.89 -2.79
N ARG A 84 -12.60 -26.36 -3.11
CA ARG A 84 -11.50 -27.12 -3.73
C ARG A 84 -10.17 -26.73 -3.10
N PRO A 85 -9.16 -27.62 -3.07
CA PRO A 85 -7.80 -27.25 -2.68
C PRO A 85 -7.35 -25.99 -3.43
N LEU A 86 -6.64 -25.09 -2.74
CA LEU A 86 -6.24 -23.79 -3.30
C LEU A 86 -5.45 -23.94 -4.61
N THR A 87 -4.54 -24.91 -4.67
CA THR A 87 -3.77 -25.24 -5.87
C THR A 87 -4.65 -25.68 -7.04
N GLU A 88 -5.66 -26.52 -6.79
CA GLU A 88 -6.62 -26.92 -7.83
C GLU A 88 -7.47 -25.72 -8.28
N PHE A 89 -7.95 -24.91 -7.33
CA PHE A 89 -8.81 -23.76 -7.61
C PHE A 89 -8.11 -22.74 -8.53
N PHE A 90 -6.83 -22.45 -8.27
CA PHE A 90 -6.03 -21.52 -9.06
C PHE A 90 -5.26 -22.17 -10.22
N GLY A 91 -5.38 -23.49 -10.41
CA GLY A 91 -4.69 -24.23 -11.48
C GLY A 91 -3.15 -24.20 -11.35
N LEU A 92 -2.65 -24.20 -10.12
CA LEU A 92 -1.22 -24.22 -9.82
C LEU A 92 -0.65 -25.62 -10.09
N ALA A 93 0.56 -25.68 -10.66
CA ALA A 93 1.19 -26.94 -11.04
C ALA A 93 1.58 -27.79 -9.81
N GLU A 94 2.06 -27.14 -8.75
CA GLU A 94 2.57 -27.77 -7.55
C GLU A 94 2.19 -26.95 -6.31
N GLU A 95 2.15 -27.62 -5.16
CA GLU A 95 2.06 -26.96 -3.86
C GLU A 95 3.36 -26.18 -3.56
N PRO A 96 3.27 -24.94 -3.05
CA PRO A 96 4.44 -24.21 -2.59
C PRO A 96 5.21 -24.99 -1.52
N PRO A 97 6.53 -24.78 -1.43
CA PRO A 97 7.33 -25.39 -0.38
C PRO A 97 6.84 -24.95 1.00
N LEU A 98 6.96 -25.87 1.97
CA LEU A 98 6.75 -25.52 3.37
C LEU A 98 7.92 -24.67 3.86
N GLU A 99 7.60 -23.55 4.48
CA GLU A 99 8.55 -22.65 5.12
C GLU A 99 8.37 -22.70 6.63
N THR A 100 9.47 -22.53 7.38
CA THR A 100 9.43 -22.53 8.84
C THR A 100 10.38 -21.50 9.43
N TRP A 101 9.96 -20.80 10.46
CA TRP A 101 10.76 -19.86 11.23
C TRP A 101 10.18 -19.68 12.63
N ASP A 102 10.82 -18.84 13.43
CA ASP A 102 10.30 -18.37 14.70
C ASP A 102 10.30 -16.84 14.76
N PHE A 103 9.41 -16.28 15.57
CA PHE A 103 9.41 -14.87 15.91
C PHE A 103 9.06 -14.66 17.38
N ALA A 104 9.37 -13.48 17.89
CA ALA A 104 9.07 -13.08 19.25
C ALA A 104 7.93 -12.06 19.29
N TRP A 105 7.03 -12.19 20.26
CA TRP A 105 5.97 -11.22 20.50
C TRP A 105 5.75 -11.00 21.99
N TYR A 106 5.13 -9.88 22.36
CA TYR A 106 4.75 -9.61 23.74
C TYR A 106 3.24 -9.69 23.88
N GLU A 107 2.77 -10.57 24.77
CA GLU A 107 1.35 -10.81 25.05
C GLU A 107 0.65 -9.58 25.65
N ASP A 108 1.40 -8.75 26.39
CA ASP A 108 0.89 -7.52 26.96
C ASP A 108 2.02 -6.53 27.29
N LEU A 109 1.63 -5.37 27.84
CA LEU A 109 2.56 -4.34 28.32
C LEU A 109 3.46 -4.83 29.45
N PHE A 110 2.97 -5.70 30.34
CA PHE A 110 3.75 -6.18 31.47
C PHE A 110 4.84 -7.14 31.03
N ALA A 111 4.54 -8.03 30.09
CA ALA A 111 5.48 -8.91 29.43
C ALA A 111 6.57 -8.09 28.71
N ARG A 112 6.17 -7.02 28.00
CA ARG A 112 7.10 -6.10 27.35
C ARG A 112 8.00 -5.38 28.34
N ASP A 113 7.44 -4.80 29.40
CA ASP A 113 8.19 -4.07 30.42
C ASP A 113 9.14 -5.00 31.20
N ALA A 114 8.76 -6.27 31.37
CA ALA A 114 9.59 -7.30 31.97
C ALA A 114 10.64 -7.91 31.01
N GLY A 115 10.58 -7.60 29.71
CA GLY A 115 11.43 -8.25 28.69
C GLY A 115 11.12 -9.73 28.47
N ASN A 116 9.93 -10.19 28.87
CA ASN A 116 9.48 -11.57 28.73
C ASN A 116 8.71 -11.77 27.42
N ALA A 117 9.43 -11.90 26.31
CA ALA A 117 8.81 -12.22 25.03
C ALA A 117 8.34 -13.68 24.97
N SER A 118 7.18 -13.90 24.34
CA SER A 118 6.71 -15.21 23.93
C SER A 118 7.33 -15.56 22.57
N VAL A 119 7.86 -16.77 22.44
CA VAL A 119 8.42 -17.31 21.18
C VAL A 119 7.33 -18.07 20.45
N VAL A 120 7.21 -17.84 19.15
CA VAL A 120 6.20 -18.46 18.29
C VAL A 120 6.89 -19.13 17.12
N ASN A 121 6.77 -20.46 17.04
CA ASN A 121 7.24 -21.21 15.88
C ASN A 121 6.15 -21.22 14.81
N VAL A 122 6.55 -21.12 13.55
CA VAL A 122 5.64 -20.95 12.40
C VAL A 122 5.91 -22.01 11.35
N ALA A 123 4.84 -22.55 10.78
CA ALA A 123 4.85 -23.28 9.51
C ALA A 123 3.99 -22.52 8.49
N SER A 124 4.49 -22.28 7.28
CA SER A 124 3.84 -21.41 6.30
C SER A 124 3.96 -21.92 4.88
N LYS A 125 3.02 -21.47 4.03
CA LYS A 125 3.07 -21.59 2.58
C LYS A 125 2.60 -20.27 1.96
N ALA A 126 3.29 -19.85 0.91
CA ALA A 126 2.94 -18.66 0.14
C ALA A 126 2.60 -19.01 -1.32
N TYR A 127 1.42 -18.60 -1.77
CA TYR A 127 0.91 -18.77 -3.12
C TYR A 127 0.96 -17.40 -3.80
N ARG A 128 1.83 -17.26 -4.79
CA ARG A 128 2.19 -15.95 -5.35
C ARG A 128 1.42 -15.65 -6.63
N HIS A 129 1.12 -14.36 -6.84
CA HIS A 129 0.57 -13.81 -8.08
C HIS A 129 -0.72 -14.50 -8.56
N LEU A 130 -1.72 -14.53 -7.69
CA LEU A 130 -3.06 -15.06 -7.93
C LEU A 130 -4.04 -13.96 -8.35
N ALA A 131 -5.18 -14.34 -8.93
CA ALA A 131 -6.26 -13.41 -9.26
C ALA A 131 -7.63 -14.10 -9.27
N LEU A 132 -8.66 -13.42 -8.76
CA LEU A 132 -10.06 -13.86 -8.80
C LEU A 132 -10.82 -13.08 -9.85
N TYR A 133 -11.59 -13.76 -10.71
CA TYR A 133 -12.28 -13.13 -11.84
C TYR A 133 -13.80 -13.13 -11.72
N GLU A 134 -14.40 -14.12 -11.06
CA GLU A 134 -15.86 -14.21 -10.96
C GLU A 134 -16.34 -13.33 -9.80
N PRO A 135 -17.28 -12.40 -10.02
CA PRO A 135 -17.87 -11.64 -8.92
C PRO A 135 -18.63 -12.54 -7.94
N GLY A 136 -18.54 -12.24 -6.65
CA GLY A 136 -19.25 -12.99 -5.62
C GLY A 136 -18.43 -13.21 -4.36
N ASN A 137 -18.98 -14.04 -3.48
CA ASN A 137 -18.34 -14.43 -2.24
C ASN A 137 -17.45 -15.64 -2.48
N TYR A 138 -16.32 -15.64 -1.76
CA TYR A 138 -15.37 -16.73 -1.70
C TYR A 138 -15.09 -17.03 -0.24
N THR A 139 -15.21 -18.30 0.14
CA THR A 139 -14.86 -18.75 1.49
C THR A 139 -13.54 -19.48 1.42
N VAL A 140 -12.53 -18.97 2.11
CA VAL A 140 -11.24 -19.61 2.26
C VAL A 140 -11.21 -20.34 3.59
N GLU A 141 -10.92 -21.64 3.54
CA GLU A 141 -10.86 -22.49 4.70
C GLU A 141 -9.46 -23.06 4.88
N LEU A 142 -8.81 -22.71 5.99
CA LEU A 142 -7.54 -23.27 6.44
C LEU A 142 -7.81 -24.27 7.57
N ARG A 143 -7.53 -25.56 7.34
CA ARG A 143 -7.64 -26.63 8.33
C ARG A 143 -6.26 -27.08 8.79
N TYR A 144 -6.10 -27.23 10.10
CA TYR A 144 -4.82 -27.54 10.72
C TYR A 144 -5.01 -28.32 12.03
N TYR A 145 -3.92 -28.89 12.53
CA TYR A 145 -3.85 -29.87 13.61
C TYR A 145 -4.83 -31.03 13.40
N ASN A 146 -4.63 -31.77 12.30
CA ASN A 146 -5.50 -32.89 11.88
C ASN A 146 -6.98 -32.50 11.69
N GLY A 147 -7.24 -31.26 11.28
CA GLY A 147 -8.59 -30.72 11.05
C GLY A 147 -9.39 -30.45 12.33
N THR A 148 -8.75 -30.47 13.49
CA THR A 148 -9.39 -30.10 14.78
C THR A 148 -9.55 -28.59 14.93
N ARG A 149 -8.76 -27.81 14.19
CA ARG A 149 -8.88 -26.36 14.11
C ARG A 149 -9.08 -25.90 12.67
N THR A 150 -9.80 -24.78 12.55
CA THR A 150 -10.12 -24.15 11.28
C THR A 150 -10.06 -22.64 11.42
N THR A 151 -9.47 -21.97 10.43
CA THR A 151 -9.59 -20.53 10.21
C THR A 151 -10.39 -20.31 8.92
N LEU A 152 -11.38 -19.43 8.97
CA LEU A 152 -12.20 -19.03 7.83
C LEU A 152 -11.91 -17.58 7.48
N ALA A 153 -11.83 -17.28 6.18
CA ALA A 153 -11.80 -15.92 5.66
C ALA A 153 -12.82 -15.78 4.52
N GLU A 154 -13.72 -14.82 4.64
CA GLU A 154 -14.69 -14.46 3.62
C GLU A 154 -14.14 -13.34 2.76
N TRP A 155 -13.99 -13.61 1.48
CA TRP A 155 -13.54 -12.65 0.48
C TRP A 155 -14.70 -12.27 -0.45
N PHE A 156 -14.73 -11.01 -0.87
CA PHE A 156 -15.75 -10.53 -1.80
C PHE A 156 -15.13 -9.91 -3.06
N VAL A 157 -15.41 -10.51 -4.21
CA VAL A 157 -15.03 -9.96 -5.51
C VAL A 157 -16.17 -9.08 -6.01
N ARG A 158 -15.89 -7.79 -6.18
CA ARG A 158 -16.87 -6.79 -6.61
C ARG A 158 -17.34 -7.05 -8.05
N PRO A 159 -18.61 -6.76 -8.39
CA PRO A 159 -19.04 -6.75 -9.77
C PRO A 159 -18.30 -5.67 -10.57
N LEU A 160 -17.91 -5.98 -11.82
CA LEU A 160 -17.37 -4.99 -12.74
C LEU A 160 -18.43 -3.94 -13.07
N ALA A 161 -18.00 -2.68 -13.20
CA ALA A 161 -18.85 -1.65 -13.76
C ALA A 161 -19.05 -1.90 -15.27
N GLU A 162 -20.29 -1.81 -15.73
CA GLU A 162 -20.65 -2.03 -17.15
C GLU A 162 -20.17 -0.90 -18.06
N GLU A 163 -19.95 0.30 -17.51
CA GLU A 163 -19.59 1.50 -18.27
C GLU A 163 -18.30 2.13 -17.76
N LYS A 164 -17.43 2.50 -18.71
CA LYS A 164 -16.23 3.28 -18.42
C LYS A 164 -16.60 4.73 -18.11
N LYS A 165 -16.41 5.14 -16.84
CA LYS A 165 -16.77 6.49 -16.37
C LYS A 165 -15.64 7.53 -16.45
N ALA A 166 -14.39 7.10 -16.34
CA ALA A 166 -13.23 7.99 -16.31
C ALA A 166 -12.16 7.55 -17.31
N LYS A 167 -11.58 8.52 -18.01
CA LYS A 167 -10.35 8.32 -18.81
C LYS A 167 -9.10 8.59 -17.99
N ASN A 168 -9.16 9.60 -17.11
CA ASN A 168 -8.03 10.07 -16.29
C ASN A 168 -8.48 10.14 -14.83
N VAL A 169 -7.55 9.88 -13.92
CA VAL A 169 -7.75 10.04 -12.47
C VAL A 169 -6.67 10.97 -11.96
N ILE A 170 -7.06 12.02 -11.23
CA ILE A 170 -6.14 12.89 -10.50
C ILE A 170 -6.58 12.84 -9.03
N LEU A 171 -5.69 12.33 -8.18
CA LEU A 171 -5.93 12.23 -6.75
C LEU A 171 -5.04 13.23 -6.02
N PHE A 172 -5.67 14.14 -5.26
CA PHE A 172 -4.96 15.06 -4.38
C PHE A 172 -5.02 14.51 -2.95
N ILE A 173 -3.87 14.25 -2.35
CA ILE A 173 -3.75 13.82 -0.96
C ILE A 173 -3.18 14.97 -0.14
N GLY A 174 -3.97 15.47 0.82
CA GLY A 174 -3.47 16.34 1.88
C GLY A 174 -3.04 15.48 3.06
N ASP A 175 -1.76 15.16 3.16
CA ASP A 175 -1.23 14.32 4.24
C ASP A 175 -1.51 14.97 5.62
N GLY A 176 -2.10 14.21 6.54
CA GLY A 176 -2.57 14.70 7.84
C GLY A 176 -3.73 15.73 7.80
N MET A 177 -4.33 16.01 6.65
CA MET A 177 -5.30 17.10 6.48
C MET A 177 -6.69 16.77 7.06
N THR A 178 -6.84 17.00 8.36
CA THR A 178 -8.13 16.86 9.06
C THR A 178 -9.14 17.94 8.66
N THR A 179 -10.43 17.72 8.94
CA THR A 179 -11.51 18.71 8.73
C THR A 179 -11.25 20.04 9.46
N ASN A 180 -10.58 19.99 10.61
CA ASN A 180 -10.18 21.17 11.37
C ASN A 180 -9.10 21.98 10.61
N MET A 181 -8.12 21.31 10.00
CA MET A 181 -7.10 21.96 9.18
C MET A 181 -7.69 22.59 7.91
N ILE A 182 -8.66 21.93 7.28
CA ILE A 182 -9.41 22.50 6.14
C ILE A 182 -10.13 23.79 6.58
N THR A 183 -10.75 23.80 7.77
CA THR A 183 -11.41 24.99 8.29
C THR A 183 -10.42 26.11 8.63
N ALA A 184 -9.27 25.79 9.21
CA ALA A 184 -8.20 26.75 9.44
C ALA A 184 -7.66 27.35 8.13
N ALA A 185 -7.49 26.52 7.09
CA ALA A 185 -7.09 27.00 5.76
C ALA A 185 -8.11 27.98 5.16
N ARG A 186 -9.42 27.72 5.33
CA ARG A 186 -10.46 28.69 4.93
C ARG A 186 -10.34 30.01 5.68
N LEU A 187 -10.09 29.97 6.99
CA LEU A 187 -9.92 31.16 7.81
C LEU A 187 -8.72 32.01 7.35
N LEU A 188 -7.60 31.37 6.99
CA LEU A 188 -6.38 32.05 6.52
C LEU A 188 -6.52 32.58 5.09
N GLY A 189 -7.07 31.78 4.18
CA GLY A 189 -7.10 32.10 2.75
C GLY A 189 -8.32 32.90 2.29
N HIS A 190 -9.40 32.92 3.07
CA HIS A 190 -10.68 33.47 2.63
C HIS A 190 -11.30 34.40 3.68
N LYS A 191 -11.69 35.61 3.25
CA LYS A 191 -12.34 36.59 4.11
C LYS A 191 -13.67 36.04 4.64
N SER A 192 -13.95 36.24 5.92
CA SER A 192 -15.25 36.02 6.54
C SER A 192 -15.87 37.35 6.96
N ILE A 193 -17.16 37.55 6.66
CA ILE A 193 -17.94 38.72 7.10
C ILE A 193 -19.25 38.21 7.68
N ASN A 194 -19.56 38.58 8.92
CA ASN A 194 -20.77 38.14 9.63
C ASN A 194 -20.96 36.61 9.62
N GLY A 195 -19.87 35.86 9.80
CA GLY A 195 -19.88 34.39 9.80
C GLY A 195 -20.02 33.73 8.42
N LYS A 196 -19.93 34.49 7.32
CA LYS A 196 -20.02 33.98 5.95
C LYS A 196 -18.69 34.13 5.22
N TYR A 197 -18.16 33.01 4.72
CA TYR A 197 -17.02 33.02 3.80
C TYR A 197 -17.40 33.77 2.52
N GLN A 198 -16.56 34.72 2.10
CA GLN A 198 -16.78 35.53 0.90
C GLN A 198 -16.30 34.84 -0.38
N SER A 199 -15.48 33.80 -0.24
CA SER A 199 -15.07 32.88 -1.31
C SER A 199 -14.80 31.50 -0.70
N ARG A 200 -14.73 30.48 -1.55
CA ARG A 200 -14.52 29.07 -1.15
C ARG A 200 -13.18 28.57 -1.68
N MET A 201 -12.62 27.53 -1.04
CA MET A 201 -11.48 26.82 -1.62
C MET A 201 -11.90 26.04 -2.87
N GLN A 202 -10.96 25.64 -3.71
CA GLN A 202 -11.28 24.82 -4.90
C GLN A 202 -11.89 23.46 -4.52
N MET A 203 -11.39 22.83 -3.44
CA MET A 203 -11.96 21.56 -2.95
C MET A 203 -13.42 21.70 -2.47
N ASP A 204 -13.83 22.87 -1.99
CA ASP A 204 -15.20 23.12 -1.51
C ASP A 204 -16.24 23.18 -2.64
N GLN A 205 -15.79 23.16 -3.90
CA GLN A 205 -16.63 23.18 -5.08
C GLN A 205 -16.93 21.76 -5.60
N PHE A 206 -16.29 20.74 -5.04
CA PHE A 206 -16.54 19.36 -5.44
C PHE A 206 -17.99 18.99 -5.09
N PRO A 207 -18.74 18.36 -6.02
CA PRO A 207 -20.18 18.11 -5.83
C PRO A 207 -20.47 17.00 -4.81
N ILE A 208 -19.47 16.16 -4.50
CA ILE A 208 -19.59 15.00 -3.63
C ILE A 208 -18.60 15.12 -2.49
N LEU A 209 -19.07 14.87 -1.27
CA LEU A 209 -18.28 14.76 -0.06
C LEU A 209 -18.55 13.41 0.60
N GLY A 210 -17.50 12.75 1.04
CA GLY A 210 -17.57 11.49 1.77
C GLY A 210 -16.72 11.53 3.04
N HIS A 211 -17.05 10.63 3.98
CA HIS A 211 -16.22 10.36 5.15
C HIS A 211 -15.60 8.98 5.01
N GLN A 212 -14.33 8.85 5.41
CA GLN A 212 -13.57 7.61 5.35
C GLN A 212 -13.10 7.22 6.74
N MET A 213 -13.23 5.94 7.08
CA MET A 213 -12.67 5.37 8.30
C MET A 213 -11.23 4.91 8.03
N THR A 214 -10.26 5.57 8.66
CA THR A 214 -8.83 5.44 8.33
C THR A 214 -8.06 4.45 9.19
N HIS A 215 -8.68 3.77 10.15
CA HIS A 215 -8.00 2.75 10.97
C HIS A 215 -7.28 1.70 10.09
N SER A 216 -6.13 1.23 10.56
CA SER A 216 -5.37 0.14 9.94
C SER A 216 -5.92 -1.22 10.39
N VAL A 217 -5.23 -2.30 10.02
CA VAL A 217 -5.53 -3.64 10.53
C VAL A 217 -5.26 -3.75 12.04
N ASP A 218 -4.24 -3.06 12.53
CA ASP A 218 -3.64 -3.23 13.86
C ASP A 218 -3.73 -1.99 14.77
N THR A 219 -4.17 -0.84 14.24
CA THR A 219 -4.25 0.44 14.98
C THR A 219 -5.47 1.26 14.59
N PHE A 220 -6.02 2.00 15.56
CA PHE A 220 -7.05 3.00 15.30
C PHE A 220 -6.51 4.28 14.63
N ILE A 221 -5.22 4.57 14.83
CA ILE A 221 -4.53 5.74 14.29
C ILE A 221 -3.45 5.24 13.34
N THR A 222 -3.79 5.28 12.06
CA THR A 222 -2.95 4.90 10.92
C THR A 222 -1.70 5.79 10.81
N ASP A 223 -0.66 5.26 10.19
CA ASP A 223 0.43 6.06 9.65
C ASP A 223 0.21 6.34 8.14
N SER A 224 1.11 7.11 7.51
CA SER A 224 0.99 7.44 6.08
C SER A 224 1.19 6.22 5.17
N ALA A 225 2.01 5.23 5.55
CA ALA A 225 2.28 4.07 4.70
C ALA A 225 1.03 3.22 4.49
N ASN A 226 0.43 2.76 5.59
CA ASN A 226 -0.69 1.84 5.50
C ASN A 226 -1.98 2.54 5.02
N SER A 227 -2.12 3.86 5.29
CA SER A 227 -3.25 4.64 4.78
C SER A 227 -3.15 4.93 3.28
N ALA A 228 -1.97 5.30 2.78
CA ALA A 228 -1.74 5.48 1.34
C ALA A 228 -1.89 4.15 0.61
N SER A 229 -1.32 3.07 1.14
CA SER A 229 -1.51 1.71 0.63
C SER A 229 -2.99 1.33 0.49
N ALA A 230 -3.82 1.63 1.50
CA ALA A 230 -5.25 1.37 1.43
C ALA A 230 -5.98 2.21 0.36
N LEU A 231 -5.55 3.45 0.12
CA LEU A 231 -6.09 4.28 -0.95
C LEU A 231 -5.72 3.76 -2.35
N TYR A 232 -4.53 3.18 -2.50
CA TYR A 232 -4.02 2.73 -3.79
C TYR A 232 -4.37 1.28 -4.12
N SER A 233 -4.43 0.38 -3.15
CA SER A 233 -4.77 -1.03 -3.37
C SER A 233 -6.26 -1.32 -3.10
N GLY A 234 -6.90 -0.56 -2.21
CA GLY A 234 -8.22 -0.89 -1.66
C GLY A 234 -8.16 -1.84 -0.45
N HIS A 235 -6.96 -2.24 -0.01
CA HIS A 235 -6.73 -3.18 1.08
C HIS A 235 -6.06 -2.49 2.26
N LYS A 236 -6.63 -2.65 3.46
CA LYS A 236 -6.00 -2.14 4.69
C LYS A 236 -4.81 -3.02 5.07
N GLY A 237 -3.69 -2.40 5.41
CA GLY A 237 -2.50 -3.06 5.94
C GLY A 237 -2.23 -2.70 7.40
N THR A 238 -1.17 -3.29 7.94
CA THR A 238 -0.55 -2.97 9.24
C THR A 238 0.15 -1.62 9.14
N SER A 239 0.23 -0.85 10.23
CA SER A 239 1.04 0.38 10.26
C SER A 239 2.46 0.11 9.74
N ASP A 240 3.06 1.10 9.06
CA ASP A 240 4.40 1.03 8.41
C ASP A 240 4.43 0.32 7.04
N SER A 241 3.46 -0.55 6.76
CA SER A 241 3.44 -1.36 5.54
C SER A 241 2.78 -0.69 4.34
N MET A 242 3.25 -1.04 3.14
CA MET A 242 2.65 -0.63 1.87
C MET A 242 2.65 -1.76 0.85
N GLY A 243 1.54 -1.90 0.12
CA GLY A 243 1.36 -2.91 -0.93
C GLY A 243 1.35 -4.37 -0.45
N VAL A 244 1.30 -4.61 0.87
CA VAL A 244 1.38 -5.95 1.47
C VAL A 244 0.45 -6.11 2.66
N TYR A 245 0.18 -7.36 3.04
CA TYR A 245 -0.28 -7.71 4.38
C TYR A 245 0.91 -8.19 5.20
N SER A 246 1.24 -7.51 6.30
CA SER A 246 2.38 -7.90 7.13
C SER A 246 2.19 -9.27 7.77
N ASP A 247 3.15 -10.14 7.56
CA ASP A 247 3.23 -11.49 8.10
C ASP A 247 4.34 -11.60 9.16
N SER A 248 4.67 -12.82 9.63
CA SER A 248 5.67 -13.00 10.69
C SER A 248 7.08 -13.34 10.22
N SER A 249 7.31 -13.47 8.91
CA SER A 249 8.64 -13.75 8.37
C SER A 249 9.62 -12.60 8.64
N ALA A 250 10.93 -12.83 8.53
CA ALA A 250 11.93 -11.83 8.90
C ALA A 250 12.23 -10.81 7.77
N ASP A 251 11.86 -11.12 6.53
CA ASP A 251 12.17 -10.31 5.36
C ASP A 251 11.03 -9.35 5.05
N ASP A 252 11.33 -8.06 5.06
CA ASP A 252 10.38 -6.98 4.81
C ASP A 252 9.74 -7.00 3.40
N PHE A 253 10.27 -7.80 2.48
CA PHE A 253 9.78 -7.94 1.10
C PHE A 253 9.08 -9.27 0.85
N ASP A 254 9.09 -10.21 1.80
CA ASP A 254 8.50 -11.53 1.63
C ASP A 254 6.98 -11.57 1.84
N ASP A 255 6.43 -10.52 2.44
CA ASP A 255 5.01 -10.42 2.75
C ASP A 255 4.09 -10.68 1.54
N PRO A 256 2.89 -11.26 1.76
CA PRO A 256 1.89 -11.40 0.72
C PRO A 256 1.45 -10.04 0.17
N LYS A 257 1.63 -9.86 -1.13
CA LYS A 257 1.44 -8.59 -1.85
C LYS A 257 0.00 -8.41 -2.33
N VAL A 258 -0.37 -7.15 -2.56
CA VAL A 258 -1.65 -6.75 -3.15
C VAL A 258 -1.42 -5.69 -4.21
N GLU A 259 -1.97 -5.92 -5.41
CA GLU A 259 -1.75 -5.03 -6.54
C GLU A 259 -2.37 -3.64 -6.31
N THR A 260 -1.59 -2.61 -6.63
CA THR A 260 -2.02 -1.22 -6.55
C THR A 260 -2.80 -0.80 -7.80
N ILE A 261 -3.52 0.31 -7.69
CA ILE A 261 -4.22 0.90 -8.82
C ILE A 261 -3.26 1.26 -9.97
N VAL A 262 -2.02 1.69 -9.68
CA VAL A 262 -1.03 2.04 -10.71
C VAL A 262 -0.65 0.80 -11.52
N GLU A 263 -0.26 -0.27 -10.82
CA GLU A 263 0.11 -1.54 -11.44
C GLU A 263 -1.05 -2.08 -12.29
N MET A 264 -2.27 -2.02 -11.75
CA MET A 264 -3.47 -2.50 -12.43
C MET A 264 -3.77 -1.71 -13.72
N VAL A 265 -3.78 -0.37 -13.67
CA VAL A 265 -4.12 0.45 -14.86
C VAL A 265 -3.03 0.42 -15.92
N VAL A 266 -1.78 0.21 -15.51
CA VAL A 266 -0.65 -0.05 -16.41
C VAL A 266 -0.82 -1.43 -17.06
N ARG A 267 -0.99 -2.48 -16.27
CA ARG A 267 -1.07 -3.87 -16.78
C ARG A 267 -2.25 -4.07 -17.73
N ILE A 268 -3.41 -3.50 -17.39
CA ILE A 268 -4.65 -3.71 -18.16
C ILE A 268 -4.74 -2.77 -19.36
N TRP A 269 -4.34 -1.50 -19.22
CA TRP A 269 -4.59 -0.47 -20.24
C TRP A 269 -3.34 0.20 -20.80
N GLY A 270 -2.14 -0.11 -20.28
CA GLY A 270 -0.91 0.61 -20.62
C GLY A 270 -1.00 2.09 -20.24
N SER A 271 -1.72 2.41 -19.17
CA SER A 271 -1.96 3.80 -18.77
C SER A 271 -0.68 4.46 -18.29
N ALA A 272 -0.52 5.75 -18.61
CA ALA A 272 0.49 6.58 -18.01
C ALA A 272 0.21 6.80 -16.51
N TRP A 273 1.25 6.94 -15.71
CA TRP A 273 1.14 7.27 -14.29
C TRP A 273 2.24 8.24 -13.85
N GLY A 274 2.02 8.90 -12.72
CA GLY A 274 3.03 9.75 -12.13
C GLY A 274 2.66 10.22 -10.74
N ALA A 275 3.67 10.76 -10.04
CA ALA A 275 3.50 11.31 -8.71
C ALA A 275 4.09 12.71 -8.62
N VAL A 276 3.40 13.58 -7.90
CA VAL A 276 3.86 14.92 -7.58
C VAL A 276 3.65 15.16 -6.10
N THR A 277 4.72 15.51 -5.39
CA THR A 277 4.68 15.70 -3.94
C THR A 277 5.58 16.85 -3.50
N THR A 278 5.28 17.44 -2.35
CA THR A 278 6.25 18.30 -1.64
C THR A 278 7.12 17.51 -0.68
N ALA A 279 6.79 16.25 -0.42
CA ALA A 279 7.59 15.35 0.40
C ALA A 279 8.78 14.79 -0.41
N ALA A 280 9.53 13.90 0.23
CA ALA A 280 10.55 13.12 -0.45
C ALA A 280 9.83 12.03 -1.28
N LEU A 281 10.39 11.65 -2.42
CA LEU A 281 9.72 10.69 -3.33
C LEU A 281 9.64 9.27 -2.74
N ASP A 282 10.57 8.94 -1.85
CA ASP A 282 10.63 7.74 -1.03
C ASP A 282 9.77 7.81 0.25
N ASP A 283 9.12 8.94 0.53
CA ASP A 283 8.16 9.03 1.63
C ASP A 283 6.93 8.16 1.33
N ALA A 284 6.22 7.72 2.37
CA ALA A 284 5.18 6.72 2.29
C ALA A 284 4.09 7.02 1.25
N THR A 285 3.57 8.24 1.24
CA THR A 285 2.42 8.61 0.39
C THR A 285 2.72 8.51 -1.12
N PRO A 286 3.84 9.01 -1.66
CA PRO A 286 4.23 8.74 -3.04
C PRO A 286 4.77 7.31 -3.26
N ALA A 287 5.53 6.74 -2.32
CA ALA A 287 6.14 5.42 -2.48
C ALA A 287 5.11 4.28 -2.54
N ALA A 288 4.02 4.37 -1.77
CA ALA A 288 2.98 3.33 -1.72
C ALA A 288 2.20 3.15 -3.05
N LEU A 289 2.40 4.02 -4.06
CA LEU A 289 1.82 3.84 -5.40
C LEU A 289 2.32 2.55 -6.06
N THR A 290 3.55 2.13 -5.77
CA THR A 290 4.22 0.97 -6.38
C THR A 290 5.01 0.15 -5.35
N GLY A 291 5.09 0.61 -4.10
CA GLY A 291 5.87 -0.01 -3.04
C GLY A 291 5.19 -1.24 -2.44
N HIS A 292 5.94 -2.32 -2.33
CA HIS A 292 5.60 -3.57 -1.67
C HIS A 292 6.64 -3.89 -0.60
N THR A 293 6.35 -3.54 0.65
CA THR A 293 7.20 -3.84 1.80
C THR A 293 6.43 -3.63 3.11
N ARG A 294 6.76 -4.39 4.16
CA ARG A 294 6.20 -4.12 5.49
C ARG A 294 6.80 -2.89 6.16
N SER A 295 7.93 -2.36 5.69
CA SER A 295 8.53 -1.17 6.27
C SER A 295 8.79 -0.05 5.27
N ARG A 296 8.17 1.10 5.52
CA ARG A 296 8.45 2.36 4.80
C ARG A 296 9.88 2.85 4.96
N SER A 297 10.67 2.28 5.88
CA SER A 297 12.08 2.63 6.06
C SER A 297 12.97 2.10 4.94
N ASN A 298 12.46 1.22 4.08
CA ASN A 298 13.16 0.67 2.90
C ASN A 298 13.27 1.67 1.73
N ALA A 299 13.58 2.93 2.03
CA ALA A 299 13.50 4.08 1.13
C ALA A 299 14.20 3.90 -0.23
N GLY A 300 15.45 3.41 -0.23
CA GLY A 300 16.17 3.12 -1.48
C GLY A 300 15.43 2.11 -2.36
N SER A 301 14.97 1.00 -1.76
CA SER A 301 14.20 -0.05 -2.47
C SER A 301 12.89 0.51 -3.02
N LEU A 302 12.25 1.44 -2.31
CA LEU A 302 11.02 2.07 -2.79
C LEU A 302 11.24 2.95 -4.03
N ILE A 303 12.38 3.65 -4.14
CA ILE A 303 12.76 4.34 -5.38
C ILE A 303 13.04 3.35 -6.51
N ASP A 304 13.69 2.22 -6.21
CA ASP A 304 13.92 1.17 -7.20
C ASP A 304 12.61 0.58 -7.72
N GLN A 305 11.69 0.24 -6.81
CA GLN A 305 10.37 -0.29 -7.17
C GLN A 305 9.58 0.72 -7.99
N ALA A 306 9.64 2.02 -7.69
CA ALA A 306 9.00 3.03 -8.52
C ALA A 306 9.55 3.07 -9.96
N LEU A 307 10.84 2.80 -10.17
CA LEU A 307 11.44 2.82 -11.50
C LEU A 307 11.31 1.48 -12.24
N ASN A 308 11.53 0.37 -11.55
CA ASN A 308 11.75 -0.96 -12.12
C ASN A 308 10.64 -1.97 -11.79
N GLY A 309 9.68 -1.59 -10.94
CA GLY A 309 8.78 -2.54 -10.30
C GLY A 309 9.50 -3.43 -9.30
N MET A 310 8.76 -4.34 -8.69
CA MET A 310 9.31 -5.29 -7.73
C MET A 310 9.95 -6.47 -8.48
N THR A 311 11.25 -6.68 -8.26
CA THR A 311 12.09 -7.62 -9.04
C THR A 311 12.49 -8.88 -8.26
N ASN A 312 12.41 -8.85 -6.93
CA ASN A 312 12.84 -9.95 -6.06
C ASN A 312 11.83 -11.10 -5.96
N TYR A 313 10.58 -10.89 -6.38
CA TYR A 313 9.52 -11.90 -6.42
C TYR A 313 8.73 -11.82 -7.73
N SER A 314 7.98 -12.87 -8.04
CA SER A 314 7.04 -12.89 -9.17
C SER A 314 5.88 -11.93 -8.91
N TRP A 315 5.81 -10.82 -9.65
CA TRP A 315 4.74 -9.83 -9.48
C TRP A 315 4.44 -9.05 -10.76
N SER A 316 3.34 -8.29 -10.72
CA SER A 316 2.95 -7.40 -11.80
C SER A 316 4.00 -6.30 -11.98
N GLY A 317 4.81 -6.40 -13.04
CA GLY A 317 5.72 -5.32 -13.40
C GLY A 317 4.97 -4.10 -13.94
N HIS A 318 5.57 -2.92 -13.80
CA HIS A 318 5.13 -1.69 -14.45
C HIS A 318 6.35 -0.97 -15.06
N PRO A 319 6.18 -0.19 -16.14
CA PRO A 319 7.21 0.77 -16.51
C PRO A 319 7.25 1.86 -15.42
N GLY A 320 8.43 2.43 -15.19
CA GLY A 320 8.58 3.55 -14.28
C GLY A 320 7.61 4.72 -14.59
N PRO A 321 7.50 5.71 -13.69
CA PRO A 321 6.55 6.81 -13.84
C PRO A 321 6.80 7.63 -15.09
N ASP A 322 5.76 8.12 -15.76
CA ASP A 322 5.94 9.12 -16.82
C ASP A 322 6.46 10.45 -16.24
N VAL A 323 6.00 10.80 -15.03
CA VAL A 323 6.39 12.02 -14.31
C VAL A 323 6.55 11.73 -12.82
N TYR A 324 7.68 12.13 -12.23
CA TYR A 324 7.98 11.87 -10.82
C TYR A 324 8.67 13.08 -10.20
N PHE A 325 7.91 13.89 -9.47
CA PHE A 325 8.34 15.21 -9.00
C PHE A 325 8.22 15.35 -7.48
N GLY A 326 9.33 15.63 -6.80
CA GLY A 326 9.36 15.79 -5.35
C GLY A 326 10.73 16.17 -4.80
N GLY A 327 10.97 15.86 -3.53
CA GLY A 327 12.29 15.96 -2.88
C GLY A 327 12.95 14.59 -2.71
N GLY A 328 13.85 14.49 -1.74
CA GLY A 328 14.45 13.22 -1.33
C GLY A 328 15.75 12.86 -2.04
N ALA A 329 16.51 13.82 -2.56
CA ALA A 329 17.74 13.51 -3.31
C ALA A 329 18.75 12.64 -2.54
N SER A 330 18.68 12.59 -1.21
CA SER A 330 19.55 11.73 -0.39
C SER A 330 19.49 10.25 -0.78
N THR A 331 18.36 9.75 -1.27
CA THR A 331 18.22 8.36 -1.75
C THR A 331 18.50 8.21 -3.24
N PHE A 332 18.67 9.32 -3.97
CA PHE A 332 19.07 9.31 -5.37
C PHE A 332 20.58 9.36 -5.57
N LEU A 333 21.29 10.00 -4.65
CA LEU A 333 22.75 10.13 -4.68
C LEU A 333 23.41 8.79 -4.33
N PRO A 334 24.51 8.42 -5.00
CA PRO A 334 25.22 7.17 -4.69
C PRO A 334 25.73 7.16 -3.25
N GLY A 335 25.37 6.12 -2.51
CA GLY A 335 25.74 5.98 -1.11
C GLY A 335 24.79 5.05 -0.33
N PRO A 336 25.00 4.90 0.99
CA PRO A 336 24.29 3.89 1.80
C PRO A 336 22.76 4.05 1.84
N ALA A 337 22.24 5.25 1.61
CA ALA A 337 20.80 5.51 1.58
C ALA A 337 20.15 5.10 0.24
N SER A 338 20.93 5.04 -0.83
CA SER A 338 20.45 4.64 -2.14
C SER A 338 20.48 3.12 -2.30
N TYR A 339 19.56 2.59 -3.10
CA TYR A 339 19.47 1.14 -3.30
C TYR A 339 20.75 0.60 -3.93
N GLU A 340 21.38 -0.34 -3.23
CA GLU A 340 22.68 -0.93 -3.60
C GLU A 340 23.80 0.11 -3.82
N GLY A 341 23.66 1.32 -3.25
CA GLY A 341 24.64 2.40 -3.42
C GLY A 341 24.70 3.02 -4.81
N LYS A 342 23.71 2.77 -5.68
CA LYS A 342 23.67 3.26 -7.07
C LYS A 342 23.39 4.77 -7.14
N ASP A 343 23.75 5.38 -8.27
CA ASP A 343 23.29 6.73 -8.62
C ASP A 343 21.95 6.62 -9.37
N TYR A 344 20.85 6.92 -8.69
CA TYR A 344 19.53 6.83 -9.29
C TYR A 344 19.22 7.97 -10.24
N TYR A 345 19.91 9.11 -10.20
CA TYR A 345 19.78 10.06 -11.30
C TYR A 345 20.27 9.43 -12.61
N ASP A 346 21.36 8.66 -12.55
CA ASP A 346 21.87 7.94 -13.71
C ASP A 346 20.99 6.74 -14.09
N GLU A 347 20.42 5.99 -13.15
CA GLU A 347 19.47 4.92 -13.48
C GLU A 347 18.22 5.46 -14.21
N PHE A 348 17.66 6.59 -13.76
CA PHE A 348 16.56 7.25 -14.47
C PHE A 348 17.01 7.76 -15.86
N ARG A 349 18.20 8.37 -15.99
CA ARG A 349 18.73 8.81 -17.30
C ARG A 349 18.90 7.65 -18.28
N LYS A 350 19.36 6.48 -17.82
CA LYS A 350 19.49 5.26 -18.64
C LYS A 350 18.15 4.80 -19.22
N GLN A 351 17.05 5.08 -18.52
CA GLN A 351 15.69 4.83 -19.00
C GLN A 351 15.09 6.00 -19.82
N GLY A 352 15.90 6.99 -20.19
CA GLY A 352 15.50 8.09 -21.06
C GLY A 352 14.80 9.24 -20.35
N TYR A 353 14.89 9.33 -19.02
CA TYR A 353 14.29 10.42 -18.27
C TYR A 353 15.09 11.72 -18.43
N SER A 354 14.36 12.81 -18.61
CA SER A 354 14.89 14.13 -18.29
C SER A 354 14.97 14.30 -16.77
N VAL A 355 16.06 14.90 -16.27
CA VAL A 355 16.27 15.12 -14.83
C VAL A 355 16.32 16.62 -14.56
N SER A 356 15.46 17.08 -13.65
CA SER A 356 15.37 18.48 -13.23
C SER A 356 15.68 18.62 -11.73
N TRP A 357 16.50 19.61 -11.38
CA TRP A 357 16.85 19.89 -9.98
C TRP A 357 16.29 21.21 -9.45
N ASN A 358 15.66 22.01 -10.31
CA ASN A 358 15.13 23.32 -9.95
C ASN A 358 13.92 23.69 -10.81
N ALA A 359 13.26 24.81 -10.47
CA ALA A 359 12.05 25.24 -11.17
C ALA A 359 12.32 25.60 -12.62
N THR A 360 13.49 26.15 -12.93
CA THR A 360 13.89 26.51 -14.30
C THR A 360 14.05 25.27 -15.17
N SER A 361 14.86 24.29 -14.76
CA SER A 361 15.04 23.02 -15.47
C SER A 361 13.73 22.23 -15.61
N LEU A 362 12.87 22.23 -14.59
CA LEU A 362 11.55 21.61 -14.68
C LEU A 362 10.66 22.26 -15.74
N ARG A 363 10.67 23.60 -15.81
CA ARG A 363 9.91 24.34 -16.81
C ARG A 363 10.38 23.99 -18.22
N ASP A 364 11.69 23.94 -18.41
CA ASP A 364 12.36 23.71 -19.70
C ASP A 364 12.44 22.22 -20.09
N ALA A 365 12.13 21.31 -19.16
CA ALA A 365 12.16 19.87 -19.43
C ALA A 365 11.28 19.49 -20.63
N PRO A 366 11.71 18.52 -21.45
CA PRO A 366 10.90 18.02 -22.57
C PRO A 366 9.56 17.45 -22.08
N VAL A 367 8.57 17.52 -22.96
CA VAL A 367 7.20 17.05 -22.71
C VAL A 367 6.97 15.67 -23.33
N ASP A 368 7.71 15.33 -24.37
CA ASP A 368 7.65 14.04 -25.06
C ASP A 368 8.47 12.92 -24.39
N ALA A 369 9.31 13.23 -23.40
CA ALA A 369 10.10 12.25 -22.64
C ALA A 369 9.57 12.06 -21.21
N PRO A 370 9.83 10.92 -20.55
CA PRO A 370 9.56 10.79 -19.12
C PRO A 370 10.43 11.77 -18.32
N ALA A 371 9.94 12.22 -17.17
CA ALA A 371 10.56 13.32 -16.43
C ALA A 371 10.68 13.02 -14.93
N LEU A 372 11.90 13.11 -14.42
CA LEU A 372 12.24 13.10 -13.01
C LEU A 372 12.56 14.53 -12.56
N GLY A 373 12.00 14.93 -11.41
CA GLY A 373 12.26 16.21 -10.78
C GLY A 373 12.51 16.01 -9.29
N VAL A 374 13.72 16.30 -8.84
CA VAL A 374 14.10 16.18 -7.42
C VAL A 374 14.67 17.52 -6.97
N PHE A 375 13.99 18.19 -6.04
CA PHE A 375 14.21 19.62 -5.77
C PHE A 375 14.82 19.93 -4.40
N SER A 376 14.99 18.93 -3.54
CA SER A 376 15.67 19.05 -2.24
C SER A 376 16.30 17.70 -1.85
N THR A 377 17.37 17.70 -1.04
CA THR A 377 17.92 16.46 -0.46
C THR A 377 16.96 15.74 0.48
N SER A 378 16.05 16.48 1.09
CA SER A 378 14.95 15.97 1.91
C SER A 378 13.60 16.42 1.31
N HIS A 379 12.56 16.58 2.12
CA HIS A 379 11.33 17.24 1.71
C HIS A 379 11.59 18.64 1.13
N LEU A 380 10.67 19.14 0.30
CA LEU A 380 10.73 20.54 -0.11
C LEU A 380 10.49 21.44 1.11
N PRO A 381 11.20 22.58 1.21
CA PRO A 381 10.90 23.59 2.21
C PRO A 381 9.42 24.00 2.20
N VAL A 382 8.89 24.32 3.38
CA VAL A 382 7.46 24.63 3.54
C VAL A 382 7.06 25.85 2.71
N TRP A 383 5.75 26.00 2.44
CA TRP A 383 5.25 27.09 1.60
C TRP A 383 5.68 28.47 2.13
N LEU A 384 5.69 28.66 3.46
CA LEU A 384 6.07 29.93 4.08
C LEU A 384 7.52 30.32 3.77
N ASP A 385 8.46 29.39 3.90
CA ASP A 385 9.87 29.66 3.61
C ASP A 385 10.11 29.89 2.12
N ARG A 386 9.42 29.15 1.25
CA ARG A 386 9.55 29.34 -0.20
C ARG A 386 9.00 30.67 -0.73
N ASN A 387 8.04 31.29 -0.03
CA ASN A 387 7.29 32.43 -0.57
C ASN A 387 7.39 33.72 0.27
N ILE A 388 7.69 33.61 1.56
CA ILE A 388 7.65 34.74 2.51
C ILE A 388 8.97 34.86 3.27
N LEU A 389 9.47 33.77 3.85
CA LEU A 389 10.70 33.74 4.65
C LEU A 389 11.88 33.18 3.84
N THR A 390 12.12 33.74 2.66
CA THR A 390 13.06 33.17 1.67
C THR A 390 14.51 33.15 2.14
N ASP A 391 14.87 34.01 3.09
CA ASP A 391 16.21 34.01 3.70
C ASP A 391 16.50 32.69 4.44
N ASN A 392 15.47 31.99 4.93
CA ASN A 392 15.62 30.66 5.55
C ASN A 392 16.15 29.64 4.54
N ILE A 393 15.76 29.76 3.27
CA ILE A 393 16.17 28.83 2.20
C ILE A 393 17.66 28.99 1.91
N ALA A 394 18.17 30.23 1.92
CA ALA A 394 19.58 30.52 1.63
C ALA A 394 20.55 29.95 2.68
N ALA A 395 20.04 29.62 3.87
CA ALA A 395 20.80 28.97 4.94
C ALA A 395 20.75 27.44 4.91
N LEU A 396 19.98 26.83 3.99
CA LEU A 396 19.89 25.38 3.87
C LEU A 396 21.03 24.82 3.02
N GLU A 397 21.46 23.60 3.37
CA GLU A 397 22.44 22.81 2.59
C GLU A 397 21.73 21.62 1.92
N THR A 398 20.61 21.89 1.24
CA THR A 398 19.70 20.85 0.74
C THR A 398 19.57 20.83 -0.78
N HIS A 399 20.54 21.35 -1.52
CA HIS A 399 20.52 21.30 -2.99
C HIS A 399 20.57 19.83 -3.50
N PRO A 400 19.75 19.46 -4.52
CA PRO A 400 19.60 18.08 -4.98
C PRO A 400 20.85 17.37 -5.50
N SER A 401 21.88 18.13 -5.88
CA SER A 401 23.18 17.57 -6.29
C SER A 401 23.99 16.99 -5.12
N GLY A 402 23.63 17.33 -3.87
CA GLY A 402 24.39 16.94 -2.68
C GLY A 402 25.67 17.74 -2.45
N ASP A 403 25.88 18.85 -3.15
CA ASP A 403 27.09 19.68 -3.03
C ASP A 403 27.12 20.62 -1.80
N GLY A 404 26.11 20.53 -0.94
CA GLY A 404 25.98 21.36 0.27
C GLY A 404 25.50 22.80 -0.01
N SER A 405 25.10 23.13 -1.24
CA SER A 405 24.52 24.44 -1.54
C SER A 405 23.02 24.52 -1.20
N ALA A 406 22.47 25.73 -1.25
CA ALA A 406 21.05 26.00 -1.01
C ALA A 406 20.18 25.78 -2.27
N PRO A 407 18.97 25.20 -2.15
CA PRO A 407 18.04 25.08 -3.27
C PRO A 407 17.27 26.39 -3.48
N LEU A 408 17.89 27.37 -4.14
CA LEU A 408 17.31 28.72 -4.28
C LEU A 408 16.20 28.84 -5.35
N ASP A 409 16.15 27.91 -6.32
CA ASP A 409 15.18 27.93 -7.43
C ASP A 409 14.21 26.73 -7.32
N LEU A 410 13.21 26.84 -6.44
CA LEU A 410 12.29 25.74 -6.10
C LEU A 410 10.92 25.89 -6.78
N PRO A 411 10.37 24.83 -7.41
CA PRO A 411 9.00 24.88 -7.92
C PRO A 411 7.97 24.80 -6.79
N GLY A 412 6.78 25.38 -7.01
CA GLY A 412 5.61 25.14 -6.19
C GLY A 412 4.94 23.80 -6.50
N LEU A 413 4.10 23.29 -5.59
CA LEU A 413 3.26 22.10 -5.87
C LEU A 413 2.41 22.32 -7.12
N LYS A 414 1.85 23.52 -7.26
CA LYS A 414 1.08 23.94 -8.45
C LYS A 414 1.89 23.82 -9.74
N ASP A 415 3.14 24.29 -9.74
CA ASP A 415 3.98 24.30 -10.95
C ASP A 415 4.34 22.88 -11.39
N MET A 416 4.70 22.03 -10.41
CA MET A 416 4.94 20.60 -10.65
C MET A 416 3.69 19.89 -11.17
N THR A 417 2.52 20.12 -10.57
CA THR A 417 1.25 19.53 -11.03
C THR A 417 0.90 19.98 -12.45
N LEU A 418 1.06 21.27 -12.77
CA LEU A 418 0.80 21.77 -14.12
C LEU A 418 1.75 21.13 -15.14
N LYS A 419 3.04 20.99 -14.81
CA LYS A 419 4.00 20.30 -15.67
C LYS A 419 3.60 18.84 -15.90
N ALA A 420 3.20 18.14 -14.84
CA ALA A 420 2.77 16.74 -14.90
C ALA A 420 1.53 16.52 -15.79
N VAL A 421 0.54 17.42 -15.73
CA VAL A 421 -0.72 17.27 -16.46
C VAL A 421 -0.65 17.79 -17.90
N VAL A 422 0.09 18.88 -18.16
CA VAL A 422 0.20 19.49 -19.49
C VAL A 422 1.23 18.75 -20.36
N GLY A 423 2.17 18.04 -19.73
CA GLY A 423 3.36 17.49 -20.35
C GLY A 423 3.15 16.37 -21.37
N ARG A 424 2.01 15.69 -21.48
CA ARG A 424 1.84 14.68 -22.55
C ARG A 424 0.46 14.74 -23.17
N PRO A 425 0.32 14.74 -24.51
CA PRO A 425 -0.93 14.25 -25.09
C PRO A 425 -1.05 12.79 -24.64
N LEU A 426 -1.99 12.52 -23.75
CA LEU A 426 -2.40 11.18 -23.31
C LEU A 426 -2.30 10.23 -24.51
N LEU A 427 -1.28 9.36 -24.51
CA LEU A 427 -0.84 8.61 -25.69
C LEU A 427 -2.04 7.99 -26.41
N SER A 428 -2.11 8.25 -27.72
CA SER A 428 -2.99 7.56 -28.64
C SER A 428 -2.57 6.09 -28.69
N LEU A 429 -3.42 5.18 -28.21
CA LEU A 429 -3.28 3.71 -28.20
C LEU A 429 -3.22 3.07 -29.61
N SER A 430 -2.73 3.77 -30.62
CA SER A 430 -2.77 3.31 -32.03
C SER A 430 -1.57 2.50 -32.50
N SER A 431 -0.58 2.19 -31.66
CA SER A 431 0.67 1.54 -32.10
C SER A 431 1.10 0.28 -31.35
N LEU A 432 0.31 -0.26 -30.42
CA LEU A 432 0.55 -1.62 -29.92
C LEU A 432 -0.20 -2.63 -30.80
N PRO A 433 0.47 -3.65 -31.37
CA PRO A 433 -0.22 -4.71 -32.10
C PRO A 433 -1.07 -5.49 -31.10
N PHE A 434 -2.35 -5.16 -31.05
CA PHE A 434 -3.36 -5.98 -30.41
C PHE A 434 -3.35 -7.34 -31.12
N SER A 435 -2.69 -8.33 -30.52
CA SER A 435 -2.74 -9.72 -30.98
C SER A 435 -3.87 -10.41 -30.20
N PRO A 436 -5.03 -10.69 -30.81
CA PRO A 436 -6.10 -11.42 -30.17
C PRO A 436 -5.76 -12.91 -30.24
N ARG A 437 -4.87 -13.39 -29.35
CA ARG A 437 -4.63 -14.82 -29.16
C ARG A 437 -4.44 -15.16 -27.68
N SER A 438 -5.55 -15.18 -26.94
CA SER A 438 -5.95 -16.23 -25.97
C SER A 438 -7.33 -15.91 -25.37
N PRO A 439 -8.09 -16.89 -24.88
CA PRO A 439 -9.45 -17.12 -25.34
C PRO A 439 -10.50 -16.22 -24.69
N ALA A 440 -11.31 -15.61 -25.57
CA ALA A 440 -12.74 -15.38 -25.49
C ALA A 440 -13.36 -15.21 -24.08
N PHE A 441 -13.64 -13.96 -23.72
CA PHE A 441 -14.80 -13.60 -22.92
C PHE A 441 -16.08 -14.02 -23.68
N PRO A 442 -16.93 -14.91 -23.14
CA PRO A 442 -18.29 -15.05 -23.62
C PRO A 442 -19.19 -14.19 -22.73
N VAL A 443 -19.25 -12.88 -22.97
CA VAL A 443 -20.41 -12.09 -22.53
C VAL A 443 -21.47 -12.29 -23.60
N LYS A 444 -22.38 -13.24 -23.37
CA LYS A 444 -23.66 -13.26 -24.08
C LYS A 444 -24.54 -12.18 -23.45
N LEU A 445 -24.97 -11.25 -24.30
CA LEU A 445 -26.05 -10.27 -24.05
C LEU A 445 -27.34 -10.94 -23.62
#